data_AF-A0A7Y2A0K4-F1
#
_entry.id   AF-A0A7Y2A0K4-F1
#
_cell.length_a   1.000
_cell.length_b   1.000
_cell.length_c   1.000
_cell.angle_alpha   90.00
_cell.angle_beta   90.00
_cell.angle_gamma   90.00
#
_symmetry.space_group_name_H-M   'P 1'
#
loop_
_entity.id
_entity.type
_entity.pdbx_description
1 polymer ?
#
loop_
_entity_poly.entity_id
_entity_poly.type
_entity_poly.pdbx_seq_one_letter_code
_entity_poly.pdbx_strand_id
1 'polypeptide(L)'
;RDAKLKEIREEVADSMGVKWYNWTEFRALEEKAQMDFIAARQKVLDVTNAKADALENFPPAVNVSDFVDHIDYLIEKMGIDHVGISSDFDGGGGIEGWSDASETFNVTLELVRRGYSEKEIEQLWSGNLLRVLDEVQAVAKILQGQAS
;
A
#
# COMPACT_ATOMS: atom_id res chain seq x y z
N ARG A 1 1.72 12.00 12.37
CA ARG A 1 2.67 12.33 11.28
C ARG A 1 1.94 13.07 10.16
N ASP A 2 0.81 12.53 9.69
CA ASP A 2 0.08 12.97 8.49
C ASP A 2 -0.31 14.45 8.45
N ALA A 3 -0.83 15.00 9.56
CA ALA A 3 -1.17 16.42 9.62
C ALA A 3 0.05 17.32 9.35
N LYS A 4 1.20 17.00 9.96
CA LYS A 4 2.46 17.72 9.73
C LYS A 4 3.01 17.49 8.32
N LEU A 5 2.92 16.27 7.79
CA LEU A 5 3.32 15.98 6.40
C LEU A 5 2.48 16.77 5.39
N LYS A 6 1.19 16.97 5.66
CA LYS A 6 0.32 17.75 4.80
C LYS A 6 0.81 19.20 4.68
N GLU A 7 1.16 19.83 5.80
CA GLU A 7 1.69 21.20 5.83
C GLU A 7 3.00 21.30 5.02
N ILE A 8 3.96 20.40 5.26
CA ILE A 8 5.22 20.36 4.51
C ILE A 8 4.97 20.14 3.02
N ARG A 9 4.02 19.26 2.67
CA ARG A 9 3.69 18.95 1.28
C ARG A 9 3.11 20.15 0.54
N GLU A 10 2.26 20.92 1.19
CA GLU A 10 1.69 22.16 0.62
C GLU A 10 2.82 23.16 0.32
N GLU A 11 3.74 23.37 1.27
CA GLU A 11 4.91 24.22 1.06
C GLU A 11 5.83 23.71 -0.08
N VAL A 12 6.07 22.40 -0.15
CA VAL A 12 6.90 21.79 -1.19
C VAL A 12 6.23 21.94 -2.56
N ALA A 13 4.94 21.62 -2.65
CA ALA A 13 4.18 21.74 -3.89
C ALA A 13 4.19 23.18 -4.41
N ASP A 14 3.93 24.16 -3.54
CA ASP A 14 4.01 25.59 -3.88
C ASP A 14 5.41 25.99 -4.34
N SER A 15 6.47 25.55 -3.63
CA SER A 15 7.86 25.84 -4.01
C SER A 15 8.26 25.25 -5.37
N MET A 16 7.57 24.19 -5.80
CA MET A 16 7.79 23.52 -7.08
C MET A 16 6.82 24.00 -8.17
N GLY A 17 5.92 24.93 -7.87
CA GLY A 17 4.88 25.39 -8.79
C GLY A 17 3.85 24.31 -9.15
N VAL A 18 3.69 23.29 -8.30
CA VAL A 18 2.75 22.18 -8.49
C VAL A 18 1.50 22.45 -7.68
N LYS A 19 0.34 22.56 -8.33
CA LYS A 19 -0.94 22.60 -7.61
C LYS A 19 -1.23 21.20 -7.05
N TRP A 20 -1.40 21.10 -5.73
CA TRP A 20 -1.81 19.86 -5.09
C TRP A 20 -3.34 19.72 -5.13
N TYR A 21 -3.83 18.63 -5.74
CA TYR A 21 -5.26 18.34 -5.86
C TYR A 21 -5.68 17.29 -4.85
N ASN A 22 -6.87 17.45 -4.27
CA ASN A 22 -7.53 16.33 -3.60
C ASN A 22 -8.12 15.36 -4.65
N TRP A 23 -8.57 14.18 -4.21
CA TRP A 23 -9.09 13.13 -5.11
C TRP A 23 -10.26 13.58 -5.99
N THR A 24 -11.19 14.38 -5.43
CA THR A 24 -12.34 14.88 -6.17
C THR A 24 -11.93 15.88 -7.24
N GLU A 25 -11.01 16.79 -6.90
CA GLU A 25 -10.47 17.76 -7.85
C GLU A 25 -9.64 17.08 -8.95
N PHE A 26 -8.77 16.14 -8.57
CA PHE A 26 -7.92 15.40 -9.49
C PHE A 26 -8.74 14.67 -10.56
N ARG A 27 -9.79 13.94 -10.14
CA ARG A 27 -10.67 13.23 -11.07
C ARG A 27 -11.48 14.13 -11.99
N ALA A 28 -11.66 15.41 -11.62
CA ALA A 28 -12.33 16.40 -12.45
C ALA A 28 -11.41 17.07 -13.47
N LEU A 29 -10.08 16.82 -13.41
CA LEU A 29 -9.12 17.35 -14.38
C LEU A 29 -9.23 16.62 -15.73
N GLU A 30 -8.84 17.32 -16.79
CA GLU A 30 -8.56 16.69 -18.08
C GLU A 30 -7.37 15.74 -17.98
N GLU A 31 -7.34 14.71 -18.82
CA GLU A 31 -6.32 13.64 -18.83
C GLU A 31 -4.89 14.19 -18.83
N LYS A 32 -4.60 15.19 -19.66
CA LYS A 32 -3.27 15.81 -19.71
C LYS A 32 -2.87 16.40 -18.35
N ALA A 33 -3.79 17.12 -17.69
CA ALA A 33 -3.52 17.71 -16.39
C ALA A 33 -3.39 16.64 -15.29
N GLN A 34 -4.12 15.52 -15.41
CA GLN A 34 -3.93 14.37 -14.52
C GLN A 34 -2.52 13.77 -14.69
N MET A 35 -2.07 13.56 -15.93
CA MET A 35 -0.74 13.04 -16.22
C MET A 35 0.37 13.98 -15.74
N ASP A 36 0.25 15.28 -16.01
CA ASP A 36 1.19 16.29 -15.55
C ASP A 36 1.29 16.30 -14.02
N PHE A 37 0.14 16.18 -13.32
CA PHE A 37 0.11 16.07 -11.86
C PHE A 37 0.77 14.77 -11.38
N ILE A 38 0.44 13.61 -11.95
CA ILE A 38 1.02 12.31 -11.57
C ILE A 38 2.54 12.33 -11.74
N ALA A 39 3.03 12.87 -12.86
CA ALA A 39 4.46 12.97 -13.15
C ALA A 39 5.21 13.85 -12.13
N ALA A 40 4.57 14.93 -11.65
CA ALA A 40 5.16 15.81 -10.64
C ALA A 40 4.97 15.28 -9.20
N ARG A 41 3.92 14.50 -8.95
CA ARG A 41 3.48 14.04 -7.62
C ARG A 41 4.57 13.32 -6.88
N GLN A 42 5.24 12.36 -7.52
CA GLN A 42 6.26 11.55 -6.86
C GLN A 42 7.40 12.43 -6.35
N LYS A 43 7.89 13.35 -7.19
CA LYS A 43 8.96 14.28 -6.80
C LYS A 43 8.56 15.19 -5.63
N VAL A 44 7.31 15.66 -5.61
CA VAL A 44 6.78 16.43 -4.46
C VAL A 44 6.78 15.58 -3.19
N LEU A 45 6.35 14.32 -3.26
CA LEU A 45 6.34 13.41 -2.12
C LEU A 45 7.75 13.08 -1.63
N ASP A 46 8.71 12.83 -2.52
CA ASP A 46 10.10 12.54 -2.17
C ASP A 46 10.73 13.71 -1.41
N VAL A 47 10.55 14.94 -1.91
CA VAL A 47 11.05 16.15 -1.24
C VAL A 47 10.31 16.41 0.08
N THR A 48 9.01 16.12 0.15
CA THR A 48 8.22 16.22 1.38
C THR A 48 8.76 15.27 2.45
N ASN A 49 9.00 14.01 2.10
CA ASN A 49 9.53 13.00 3.01
C ASN A 49 10.95 13.35 3.45
N ALA A 50 11.84 13.72 2.52
CA ALA A 50 13.20 14.15 2.86
C ALA A 50 13.23 15.37 3.80
N LYS A 51 12.32 16.34 3.61
CA LYS A 51 12.17 17.47 4.54
C LYS A 51 11.68 17.01 5.92
N ALA A 52 10.66 16.16 5.96
CA ALA A 52 10.13 15.62 7.22
C ALA A 52 11.18 14.85 8.01
N ASP A 53 11.98 14.02 7.34
CA ASP A 53 12.99 13.18 7.99
C ASP A 53 14.21 13.99 8.48
N ALA A 54 14.41 15.19 7.95
CA ALA A 54 15.43 16.14 8.43
C ALA A 54 14.97 16.97 9.65
N LEU A 55 13.69 16.93 10.03
CA LEU A 55 13.17 17.67 11.18
C LEU A 55 13.41 16.90 12.48
N GLU A 56 13.95 17.60 13.48
CA GLU A 56 14.10 17.05 14.83
C GLU A 56 12.72 16.74 15.44
N ASN A 57 12.59 15.59 16.11
CA ASN A 57 11.35 15.14 16.77
C ASN A 57 10.15 15.00 15.83
N PHE A 58 10.38 14.73 14.54
CA PHE A 58 9.29 14.39 13.64
C PHE A 58 8.80 12.96 13.91
N PRO A 59 7.47 12.71 14.00
CA PRO A 59 6.97 11.37 14.28
C PRO A 59 7.46 10.37 13.22
N PRO A 60 7.92 9.16 13.59
CA PRO A 60 8.52 8.20 12.65
C PRO A 60 7.51 7.76 11.57
N ALA A 61 8.03 7.37 10.41
CA ALA A 61 7.22 6.73 9.38
C ALA A 61 6.71 5.37 9.88
N VAL A 62 5.60 4.92 9.29
CA VAL A 62 5.16 3.53 9.48
C VAL A 62 6.14 2.59 8.78
N ASN A 63 6.39 1.44 9.37
CA ASN A 63 7.38 0.47 8.89
C ASN A 63 6.79 -0.96 8.80
N VAL A 64 7.61 -1.91 8.35
CA VAL A 64 7.21 -3.32 8.21
C VAL A 64 6.63 -3.91 9.49
N SER A 65 7.12 -3.55 10.69
CA SER A 65 6.55 -4.03 11.95
C SER A 65 5.11 -3.54 12.14
N ASP A 66 4.83 -2.26 11.87
CA ASP A 66 3.46 -1.72 11.96
C ASP A 66 2.52 -2.43 10.96
N PHE A 67 3.03 -2.76 9.76
CA PHE A 67 2.26 -3.50 8.76
C PHE A 67 1.93 -4.92 9.24
N VAL A 68 2.89 -5.62 9.85
CA VAL A 68 2.64 -6.98 10.37
C VAL A 68 1.76 -6.95 11.63
N ASP A 69 1.75 -5.86 12.42
CA ASP A 69 0.75 -5.67 13.49
C ASP A 69 -0.68 -5.67 12.94
N HIS A 70 -0.89 -5.06 11.75
CA HIS A 70 -2.18 -5.10 11.07
C HIS A 70 -2.53 -6.51 10.57
N ILE A 71 -1.56 -7.30 10.11
CA ILE A 71 -1.78 -8.71 9.75
C ILE A 71 -2.23 -9.50 10.98
N ASP A 72 -1.50 -9.38 12.09
CA ASP A 72 -1.83 -10.07 13.35
C ASP A 72 -3.25 -9.72 13.81
N TYR A 73 -3.61 -8.44 13.78
CA TYR A 73 -4.94 -7.98 14.14
C TYR A 73 -6.03 -8.57 13.23
N LEU A 74 -5.81 -8.61 11.91
CA LEU A 74 -6.78 -9.21 10.98
C LEU A 74 -6.93 -10.71 11.25
N ILE A 75 -5.83 -11.43 11.44
CA ILE A 75 -5.87 -12.87 11.77
C ILE A 75 -6.63 -13.11 13.07
N GLU A 76 -6.44 -12.28 14.10
CA GLU A 76 -7.22 -12.36 15.35
C GLU A 76 -8.74 -12.21 15.10
N LYS A 77 -9.14 -11.34 14.17
CA LYS A 77 -10.57 -11.02 13.93
C LYS A 77 -11.27 -11.97 12.96
N MET A 78 -10.60 -12.44 11.92
CA MET A 78 -11.22 -13.23 10.87
C MET A 78 -10.55 -14.58 10.59
N GLY A 79 -9.42 -14.89 11.24
CA GLY A 79 -8.67 -16.12 11.00
C GLY A 79 -7.74 -16.00 9.79
N ILE A 80 -6.67 -16.81 9.78
CA ILE A 80 -5.61 -16.72 8.77
C ILE A 80 -6.09 -17.02 7.35
N ASP A 81 -7.09 -17.90 7.17
CA ASP A 81 -7.62 -18.30 5.86
C ASP A 81 -8.25 -17.15 5.06
N HIS A 82 -8.41 -15.98 5.69
CA HIS A 82 -9.10 -14.80 5.16
C HIS A 82 -8.19 -13.58 4.97
N VAL A 83 -6.88 -13.71 5.23
CA VAL A 83 -5.92 -12.60 5.14
C VAL A 83 -4.94 -12.82 3.99
N GLY A 84 -4.65 -11.76 3.24
CA GLY A 84 -3.63 -11.75 2.18
C GLY A 84 -2.82 -10.45 2.21
N ILE A 85 -1.71 -10.42 1.48
CA ILE A 85 -0.78 -9.29 1.45
C ILE A 85 -0.81 -8.60 0.08
N SER A 86 -0.88 -7.27 0.07
CA SER A 86 -0.59 -6.44 -1.11
C SER A 86 0.17 -5.18 -0.69
N SER A 87 0.97 -4.65 -1.62
CA SER A 87 1.81 -3.48 -1.37
C SER A 87 1.22 -2.16 -1.82
N ASP A 88 0.32 -2.19 -2.81
CA ASP A 88 -0.15 -1.01 -3.56
C ASP A 88 1.01 -0.17 -4.15
N PHE A 89 2.10 -0.84 -4.58
CA PHE A 89 3.19 -0.21 -5.31
C PHE A 89 2.67 0.50 -6.55
N ASP A 90 3.27 1.65 -6.87
CA ASP A 90 2.84 2.60 -7.91
C ASP A 90 1.43 3.21 -7.72
N GLY A 91 0.63 2.69 -6.77
CA GLY A 91 -0.68 3.21 -6.36
C GLY A 91 -0.63 4.22 -5.20
N GLY A 92 0.53 4.37 -4.56
CA GLY A 92 0.73 5.22 -3.39
C GLY A 92 0.97 4.47 -2.10
N GLY A 93 1.11 3.15 -2.16
CA GLY A 93 1.62 2.32 -1.08
C GLY A 93 3.14 2.45 -0.88
N GLY A 94 3.69 1.51 -0.11
CA GLY A 94 5.07 1.53 0.36
C GLY A 94 5.18 2.07 1.79
N ILE A 95 6.06 1.43 2.57
CA ILE A 95 6.34 1.75 3.98
C ILE A 95 7.86 1.64 4.21
N GLU A 96 8.35 2.15 5.35
CA GLU A 96 9.76 2.01 5.68
C GLU A 96 10.16 0.53 5.77
N GLY A 97 11.14 0.13 4.95
CA GLY A 97 11.59 -1.25 4.81
C GLY A 97 10.77 -2.11 3.83
N TRP A 98 9.77 -1.55 3.14
CA TRP A 98 9.09 -2.20 2.01
C TRP A 98 8.59 -1.14 1.02
N SER A 99 9.54 -0.42 0.42
CA SER A 99 9.32 0.71 -0.48
C SER A 99 9.07 0.28 -1.92
N ASP A 100 9.63 -0.88 -2.31
CA ASP A 100 9.46 -1.48 -3.63
C ASP A 100 9.57 -3.01 -3.57
N ALA A 101 9.39 -3.65 -4.73
CA ALA A 101 9.37 -5.10 -4.86
C ALA A 101 10.67 -5.79 -4.40
N SER A 102 11.83 -5.11 -4.48
CA SER A 102 13.11 -5.68 -4.04
C SER A 102 13.20 -5.85 -2.53
N GLU A 103 12.42 -5.09 -1.77
CA GLU A 103 12.37 -5.13 -0.31
C GLU A 103 11.32 -6.11 0.24
N THR A 104 10.57 -6.80 -0.64
CA THR A 104 9.48 -7.73 -0.24
C THR A 104 9.91 -8.81 0.74
N PHE A 105 11.19 -9.19 0.71
CA PHE A 105 11.75 -10.12 1.69
C PHE A 105 11.61 -9.63 3.13
N ASN A 106 11.61 -8.32 3.38
CA ASN A 106 11.55 -7.76 4.73
C ASN A 106 10.22 -8.07 5.43
N VAL A 107 9.11 -8.13 4.69
CA VAL A 107 7.80 -8.56 5.23
C VAL A 107 7.85 -10.02 5.65
N THR A 108 8.38 -10.90 4.78
CA THR A 108 8.56 -12.32 5.12
C THR A 108 9.48 -12.51 6.32
N LEU A 109 10.58 -11.74 6.39
CA LEU A 109 11.50 -11.79 7.52
C LEU A 109 10.81 -11.41 8.83
N GLU A 110 9.96 -10.39 8.83
CA GLU A 110 9.21 -9.98 10.01
C GLU A 110 8.16 -11.04 10.43
N LEU A 111 7.44 -11.63 9.47
CA LEU A 111 6.54 -12.77 9.75
C LEU A 111 7.32 -13.94 10.40
N VAL A 112 8.49 -14.30 9.88
CA VAL A 112 9.34 -15.35 10.47
C VAL A 112 9.76 -15.00 11.89
N ARG A 113 10.15 -13.75 12.16
CA ARG A 113 10.52 -13.29 13.51
C ARG A 113 9.37 -13.42 14.51
N ARG A 114 8.13 -13.23 14.05
CA ARG A 114 6.92 -13.38 14.86
C ARG A 114 6.45 -14.83 15.01
N GLY A 115 7.14 -15.78 14.39
CA GLY A 115 6.91 -17.21 14.57
C GLY A 115 5.89 -17.81 13.61
N TYR A 116 5.55 -17.11 12.53
CA TYR A 116 4.74 -17.69 11.45
C TYR A 116 5.47 -18.87 10.82
N SER A 117 4.76 -19.98 10.64
CA SER A 117 5.26 -21.13 9.90
C SER A 117 5.32 -20.85 8.40
N GLU A 118 6.14 -21.62 7.68
CA GLU A 118 6.23 -21.56 6.21
C GLU A 118 4.86 -21.69 5.54
N LYS A 119 4.01 -22.60 6.05
CA LYS A 119 2.66 -22.82 5.55
C LYS A 119 1.73 -21.61 5.77
N GLU A 120 1.88 -20.90 6.88
CA GLU A 120 1.10 -19.70 7.16
C GLU A 120 1.57 -18.52 6.28
N ILE A 121 2.88 -18.39 6.09
CA ILE A 121 3.48 -17.41 5.17
C ILE A 121 3.01 -17.66 3.72
N GLU A 122 2.98 -18.92 3.28
CA GLU A 122 2.46 -19.31 1.96
C GLU A 122 0.99 -18.90 1.77
N GLN A 123 0.15 -19.11 2.80
CA GLN A 123 -1.26 -18.71 2.78
C GLN A 123 -1.42 -17.20 2.64
N LEU A 124 -0.66 -16.42 3.42
CA LEU A 124 -0.68 -14.96 3.39
C LEU A 124 -0.20 -14.39 2.05
N TRP A 125 0.84 -14.98 1.46
CA TRP A 125 1.41 -14.49 0.20
C TRP A 125 0.60 -14.85 -1.04
N SER A 126 -0.05 -16.01 -1.06
CA SER A 126 -0.83 -16.40 -2.24
C SER A 126 -1.92 -17.43 -1.98
N GLY A 127 -1.73 -18.38 -1.06
CA GLY A 127 -2.63 -19.53 -0.90
C GLY A 127 -4.09 -19.13 -0.68
N ASN A 128 -4.34 -18.13 0.16
CA ASN A 128 -5.70 -17.64 0.42
C ASN A 128 -6.34 -16.97 -0.79
N LEU A 129 -5.58 -16.14 -1.50
CA LEU A 129 -6.05 -15.47 -2.71
C LEU A 129 -6.37 -16.48 -3.82
N LEU A 130 -5.47 -17.44 -4.04
CA LEU A 130 -5.63 -18.45 -5.08
C LEU A 130 -6.83 -19.36 -4.79
N ARG A 131 -7.06 -19.75 -3.53
CA ARG A 131 -8.26 -20.48 -3.12
C ARG A 131 -9.53 -19.72 -3.49
N VAL A 132 -9.60 -18.42 -3.19
CA VAL A 132 -10.77 -17.58 -3.53
C VAL A 132 -10.94 -17.47 -5.05
N LEU A 133 -9.83 -17.32 -5.79
CA LEU A 133 -9.88 -17.25 -7.25
C LEU A 133 -10.44 -18.54 -7.86
N ASP A 134 -10.01 -19.71 -7.36
CA ASP A 134 -10.52 -21.02 -7.79
C ASP A 134 -12.02 -21.18 -7.52
N GLU A 135 -12.49 -20.78 -6.33
CA GLU A 135 -13.91 -20.81 -5.95
C GLU A 135 -14.75 -19.91 -6.87
N VAL A 136 -14.28 -18.69 -7.14
CA VAL A 136 -14.93 -17.74 -8.06
C VAL A 136 -15.03 -18.33 -9.47
N GLN A 137 -13.94 -18.93 -9.97
CA GLN A 137 -13.94 -19.58 -11.28
C GLN A 137 -14.91 -20.76 -11.35
N ALA A 138 -15.04 -21.56 -10.28
CA ALA A 138 -15.98 -22.67 -10.23
C ALA A 138 -17.43 -22.19 -10.32
N VAL A 139 -17.79 -21.15 -9.57
CA VAL A 139 -19.13 -20.53 -9.62
C VAL A 139 -19.42 -19.96 -11.01
N ALA A 140 -18.46 -19.27 -11.61
CA ALA A 140 -18.62 -18.71 -12.96
C ALA A 140 -18.97 -19.81 -13.99
N LYS A 141 -18.31 -20.98 -13.94
CA LYS A 141 -18.60 -22.11 -14.84
C LYS A 141 -20.02 -22.65 -14.66
N ILE A 142 -20.49 -22.77 -13.42
CA ILE A 142 -21.86 -23.23 -13.13
C ILE A 142 -22.88 -22.27 -13.76
N LEU A 143 -22.71 -20.97 -13.54
CA LEU A 143 -23.64 -19.95 -14.05
C LEU A 143 -23.64 -19.88 -15.59
N GLN A 144 -22.47 -20.01 -16.23
CA GLN A 144 -22.36 -20.06 -17.69
C GLN A 144 -23.02 -21.32 -18.29
N GLY A 145 -22.85 -22.47 -17.63
CA GLY A 145 -23.48 -23.73 -18.06
C GLY A 145 -24.99 -23.79 -17.85
N GLN A 146 -25.53 -23.04 -16.88
CA GLN A 146 -26.99 -22.88 -16.67
C GLN A 146 -27.65 -21.94 -17.67
N ALA A 147 -26.88 -21.08 -18.33
CA ALA A 147 -27.35 -20.15 -19.35
C ALA A 147 -27.37 -20.74 -20.77
N SER A 148 -27.04 -22.03 -20.91
CA SER A 148 -27.01 -22.81 -22.17
C SER A 148 -28.20 -23.75 -22.25
#